data_AF-A0A377A8I0-F1
#
_entry.id   AF-A0A377A8I0-F1
#
_cell.length_a   1.000
_cell.length_b   1.000
_cell.length_c   1.000
_cell.angle_alpha   90.00
_cell.angle_beta   90.00
_cell.angle_gamma   90.00
#
_symmetry.space_group_name_H-M   'P 1'
#
loop_
_entity.id
_entity.type
_entity.pdbx_description
1 polymer ?
#
loop_
_entity_poly.entity_id
_entity_poly.type
_entity_poly.pdbx_seq_one_letter_code
_entity_poly.pdbx_strand_id
1 'polypeptide(L)'
;MINAIEETQKRGVNRAEHRLHLRCELPHHTTLPLFEKLVQREPVTLVSLMDHSPGQRQFANREKYREYYQGKYSLTDAQMQQYEEEQLALAARWSQPNRETIAALCRVRQIALASHDDATHAHVAESHQLGSVIAEFPTTFEAAEASRKHGMNVLMGAPNIVRGGSHSGNVAASELAQLGLLDILSSDYYPPACWMRRSASPMTRATALRCRSGEAGDQKSGASA
;
A
#
# COMPACT_ATOMS: atom_id res chain seq x y z
N MET A 1 -12.88 15.70 4.31
CA MET A 1 -11.46 15.84 3.91
C MET A 1 -11.30 16.05 2.41
N ILE A 2 -11.75 15.14 1.54
CA ILE A 2 -11.58 15.27 0.07
C ILE A 2 -12.15 16.57 -0.50
N ASN A 3 -13.39 16.93 -0.12
CA ASN A 3 -14.01 18.18 -0.58
C ASN A 3 -13.17 19.42 -0.22
N ALA A 4 -12.50 19.42 0.94
CA ALA A 4 -11.64 20.52 1.34
C ALA A 4 -10.40 20.62 0.43
N ILE A 5 -9.78 19.47 0.08
CA ILE A 5 -8.65 19.43 -0.86
C ILE A 5 -9.09 19.97 -2.23
N GLU A 6 -10.24 19.52 -2.74
CA GLU A 6 -10.77 19.98 -4.02
C GLU A 6 -11.06 21.49 -4.01
N GLU A 7 -11.68 21.99 -2.95
CA GLU A 7 -12.03 23.40 -2.82
C GLU A 7 -10.78 24.28 -2.70
N THR A 8 -9.84 23.93 -1.83
CA THR A 8 -8.63 24.75 -1.65
C THR A 8 -7.71 24.71 -2.87
N GLN A 9 -7.70 23.60 -3.61
CA GLN A 9 -6.98 23.49 -4.88
C GLN A 9 -7.61 24.39 -5.95
N LYS A 10 -8.94 24.38 -6.10
CA LYS A 10 -9.67 25.29 -7.01
C LYS A 10 -9.46 26.77 -6.66
N ARG A 11 -9.30 27.08 -5.37
CA ARG A 11 -9.02 28.43 -4.87
C ARG A 11 -7.56 28.86 -5.01
N GLY A 12 -6.65 27.95 -5.38
CA GLY A 12 -5.22 28.25 -5.54
C GLY A 12 -4.50 28.62 -4.24
N VAL A 13 -5.01 28.21 -3.08
CA VAL A 13 -4.43 28.58 -1.77
C VAL A 13 -3.47 27.53 -1.21
N ASN A 14 -3.29 26.40 -1.90
CA ASN A 14 -2.42 25.32 -1.47
C ASN A 14 -0.95 25.62 -1.77
N ARG A 15 -0.06 25.31 -0.83
CA ARG A 15 1.41 25.47 -0.99
C ARG A 15 2.05 24.33 -1.79
N ALA A 16 1.28 23.28 -2.07
CA ALA A 16 1.70 22.12 -2.84
C ALA A 16 0.49 21.61 -3.63
N GLU A 17 0.76 20.86 -4.70
CA GLU A 17 -0.28 20.11 -5.39
C GLU A 17 -0.71 18.93 -4.52
N HIS A 18 -2.02 18.76 -4.34
CA HIS A 18 -2.58 17.67 -3.57
C HIS A 18 -3.28 16.69 -4.51
N ARG A 19 -2.69 15.50 -4.65
CA ARG A 19 -3.30 14.36 -5.33
C ARG A 19 -3.72 13.30 -4.33
N LEU A 20 -4.67 12.45 -4.71
CA LEU A 20 -5.19 11.36 -3.91
C LEU A 20 -4.64 10.04 -4.40
N HIS A 21 -4.18 9.27 -3.43
CA HIS A 21 -3.73 7.90 -3.56
C HIS A 21 -4.71 7.02 -2.80
N LEU A 22 -5.49 6.20 -3.52
CA LEU A 22 -6.44 5.28 -2.90
C LEU A 22 -5.75 3.94 -2.65
N ARG A 23 -5.80 3.49 -1.40
CA ARG A 23 -5.31 2.18 -0.97
C ARG A 23 -6.52 1.28 -0.76
N CYS A 24 -6.66 0.26 -1.60
CA CYS A 24 -7.85 -0.58 -1.71
C CYS A 24 -7.60 -1.97 -1.11
N GLU A 25 -8.22 -2.25 0.03
CA GLU A 25 -8.18 -3.56 0.69
C GLU A 25 -9.08 -4.57 -0.06
N LEU A 26 -8.47 -5.51 -0.75
CA LEU A 26 -9.16 -6.47 -1.61
C LEU A 26 -10.14 -7.42 -0.88
N PRO A 27 -9.79 -8.03 0.28
CA PRO A 27 -10.67 -8.97 0.99
C PRO A 27 -11.81 -8.29 1.76
N HIS A 28 -12.50 -7.32 1.16
CA HIS A 28 -13.62 -6.63 1.82
C HIS A 28 -14.74 -6.25 0.85
N HIS A 29 -15.99 -6.48 1.28
CA HIS A 29 -17.17 -6.31 0.42
C HIS A 29 -17.50 -4.85 0.08
N THR A 30 -17.08 -3.89 0.92
CA THR A 30 -17.32 -2.46 0.69
C THR A 30 -16.27 -1.80 -0.20
N THR A 31 -15.15 -2.47 -0.49
CA THR A 31 -14.01 -1.87 -1.20
C THR A 31 -14.40 -1.36 -2.58
N LEU A 32 -15.00 -2.20 -3.41
CA LEU A 32 -15.43 -1.81 -4.74
C LEU A 32 -16.51 -0.70 -4.70
N PRO A 33 -17.61 -0.82 -3.93
CA PRO A 33 -18.60 0.26 -3.81
C PRO A 33 -18.03 1.61 -3.32
N LEU A 34 -17.04 1.60 -2.43
CA LEU A 34 -16.38 2.83 -1.96
C LEU A 34 -15.42 3.37 -3.03
N PHE A 35 -14.68 2.49 -3.69
CA PHE A 35 -13.78 2.84 -4.78
C PHE A 35 -14.55 3.54 -5.92
N GLU A 36 -15.68 2.99 -6.36
CA GLU A 36 -16.49 3.57 -7.45
C GLU A 36 -17.00 4.98 -7.14
N LYS A 37 -17.29 5.27 -5.86
CA LYS A 37 -17.70 6.60 -5.40
C LYS A 37 -16.55 7.63 -5.43
N LEU A 38 -15.31 7.16 -5.27
CA LEU A 38 -14.13 8.02 -5.09
C LEU A 38 -13.31 8.17 -6.37
N VAL A 39 -13.22 7.12 -7.20
CA VAL A 39 -12.40 7.09 -8.42
C VAL A 39 -12.81 8.14 -9.46
N GLN A 40 -14.03 8.68 -9.35
CA GLN A 40 -14.52 9.74 -10.23
C GLN A 40 -13.99 11.13 -9.88
N ARG A 41 -13.33 11.28 -8.73
CA ARG A 41 -12.82 12.57 -8.22
C ARG A 41 -11.51 12.92 -8.94
N GLU A 42 -11.42 14.13 -9.47
CA GLU A 42 -10.26 14.62 -10.24
C GLU A 42 -8.91 14.51 -9.51
N PRO A 43 -8.83 14.67 -8.17
CA PRO A 43 -7.55 14.51 -7.49
C PRO A 43 -6.99 13.09 -7.49
N VAL A 44 -7.77 12.03 -7.80
CA VAL A 44 -7.30 10.63 -7.73
C VAL A 44 -6.37 10.32 -8.91
N THR A 45 -5.10 10.05 -8.61
CA THR A 45 -4.08 9.77 -9.62
C THR A 45 -3.34 8.45 -9.42
N LEU A 46 -3.48 7.83 -8.25
CA LEU A 46 -2.82 6.57 -7.91
C LEU A 46 -3.78 5.67 -7.14
N VAL A 47 -3.78 4.38 -7.47
CA VAL A 47 -4.55 3.35 -6.77
C VAL A 47 -3.63 2.18 -6.46
N SER A 48 -3.56 1.77 -5.19
CA SER A 48 -2.82 0.59 -4.76
C SER A 48 -3.75 -0.53 -4.35
N LEU A 49 -3.49 -1.73 -4.86
CA LEU A 49 -4.20 -2.94 -4.47
C LEU A 49 -3.48 -3.62 -3.30
N MET A 50 -4.22 -3.91 -2.25
CA MET A 50 -3.71 -4.46 -1.00
C MET A 50 -4.45 -5.73 -0.64
N ASP A 51 -3.71 -6.73 -0.17
CA ASP A 51 -4.31 -7.97 0.34
C ASP A 51 -3.61 -8.37 1.63
N HIS A 52 -4.24 -8.07 2.76
CA HIS A 52 -3.77 -8.42 4.08
C HIS A 52 -4.42 -9.70 4.63
N SER A 53 -4.92 -10.58 3.76
CA SER A 53 -5.41 -11.87 4.20
C SER A 53 -4.26 -12.82 4.59
N PRO A 54 -4.51 -13.83 5.46
CA PRO A 54 -3.48 -14.76 5.90
C PRO A 54 -2.79 -15.47 4.71
N GLY A 55 -1.46 -15.39 4.65
CA GLY A 55 -0.66 -15.99 3.58
C GLY A 55 -0.46 -15.10 2.34
N GLN A 56 -1.00 -13.88 2.32
CA GLN A 56 -0.83 -12.95 1.20
C GLN A 56 0.19 -11.86 1.53
N ARG A 57 1.05 -11.54 0.54
CA ARG A 57 1.87 -10.32 0.50
C ARG A 57 2.58 -10.02 1.83
N GLN A 58 2.21 -8.94 2.55
CA GLN A 58 2.80 -8.58 3.85
C GLN A 58 2.77 -9.73 4.87
N PHE A 59 1.73 -10.56 4.79
CA PHE A 59 1.44 -11.67 5.69
C PHE A 59 1.65 -13.03 5.01
N ALA A 60 2.61 -13.13 4.09
CA ALA A 60 3.02 -14.41 3.50
C ALA A 60 3.40 -15.47 4.56
N ASN A 61 3.95 -15.03 5.71
CA ASN A 61 4.12 -15.89 6.88
C ASN A 61 2.92 -15.76 7.83
N ARG A 62 2.17 -16.86 8.00
CA ARG A 62 0.99 -16.93 8.88
C ARG A 62 1.31 -16.83 10.36
N GLU A 63 2.50 -17.22 10.81
CA GLU A 63 2.90 -17.06 12.21
C GLU A 63 3.03 -15.56 12.56
N LYS A 64 3.70 -14.78 11.69
CA LYS A 64 3.76 -13.32 11.84
C LYS A 64 2.38 -12.66 11.78
N TYR A 65 1.46 -13.19 10.97
CA TYR A 65 0.07 -12.75 10.96
C TYR A 65 -0.58 -12.92 12.33
N ARG A 66 -0.46 -14.13 12.92
CA ARG A 66 -0.99 -14.42 14.26
C ARG A 66 -0.37 -13.53 15.32
N GLU A 67 0.96 -13.42 15.38
CA GLU A 67 1.66 -12.57 16.33
C GLU A 67 1.15 -11.11 16.29
N TYR A 68 1.01 -10.56 15.08
CA TYR A 68 0.54 -9.19 14.89
C TYR A 68 -0.90 -9.00 15.37
N TYR A 69 -1.83 -9.85 14.93
CA TYR A 69 -3.25 -9.68 15.22
C TYR A 69 -3.65 -10.13 16.63
N GLN A 70 -3.01 -11.16 17.18
CA GLN A 70 -3.17 -11.53 18.58
C GLN A 70 -2.68 -10.41 19.49
N GLY A 71 -1.54 -9.79 19.19
CA GLY A 71 -1.04 -8.64 19.97
C GLY A 71 -1.92 -7.40 19.83
N LYS A 72 -2.42 -7.12 18.62
CA LYS A 72 -3.23 -5.92 18.34
C LYS A 72 -4.63 -5.97 18.95
N TYR A 73 -5.28 -7.13 18.89
CA TYR A 73 -6.65 -7.32 19.35
C TYR A 73 -6.76 -8.09 20.66
N SER A 74 -5.63 -8.50 21.26
CA SER A 74 -5.56 -9.30 22.49
C SER A 74 -6.37 -10.60 22.39
N LEU A 75 -6.27 -11.30 21.25
CA LEU A 75 -7.03 -12.51 20.97
C LEU A 75 -6.41 -13.74 21.61
N THR A 76 -7.25 -14.61 22.17
CA THR A 76 -6.87 -15.99 22.50
C THR A 76 -6.60 -16.81 21.23
N ASP A 77 -5.95 -17.97 21.36
CA ASP A 77 -5.65 -18.83 20.21
C ASP A 77 -6.91 -19.29 19.46
N ALA A 78 -7.99 -19.58 20.19
CA ALA A 78 -9.27 -19.97 19.60
C ALA A 78 -9.93 -18.81 18.84
N GLN A 79 -9.87 -17.60 19.39
CA GLN A 79 -10.38 -16.40 18.71
C GLN A 79 -9.54 -16.04 17.48
N MET A 80 -8.21 -16.22 17.56
CA MET A 80 -7.32 -16.00 16.42
C MET A 80 -7.60 -16.99 15.29
N GLN A 81 -7.84 -18.26 15.63
CA GLN A 81 -8.24 -19.29 14.67
C GLN A 81 -9.53 -18.90 13.93
N GLN A 82 -10.57 -18.50 14.67
CA GLN A 82 -11.82 -18.05 14.09
C GLN A 82 -11.62 -16.80 13.21
N TYR A 83 -10.82 -15.84 13.68
CA TYR A 83 -10.52 -14.63 12.93
C TYR A 83 -9.80 -14.95 11.60
N GLU A 84 -8.83 -15.86 11.58
CA GLU A 84 -8.19 -16.29 10.33
C GLU A 84 -9.18 -16.93 9.35
N GLU A 85 -10.08 -17.78 9.84
CA GLU A 85 -11.09 -18.44 9.02
C GLU A 85 -12.05 -17.42 8.39
N GLU A 86 -12.49 -16.42 9.15
CA GLU A 86 -13.30 -15.31 8.66
C GLU A 86 -12.56 -14.51 7.57
N GLN A 87 -11.30 -14.16 7.80
CA GLN A 87 -10.49 -13.39 6.86
C GLN A 87 -10.19 -14.16 5.57
N LEU A 88 -9.96 -15.47 5.65
CA LEU A 88 -9.81 -16.33 4.47
C LEU A 88 -11.11 -16.45 3.69
N ALA A 89 -12.26 -16.55 4.36
CA ALA A 89 -13.56 -16.59 3.71
C ALA A 89 -13.86 -15.28 2.97
N LEU A 90 -13.54 -14.13 3.57
CA LEU A 90 -13.65 -12.83 2.92
C LEU A 90 -12.73 -12.70 1.71
N ALA A 91 -11.47 -13.13 1.83
CA ALA A 91 -10.51 -13.10 0.72
C ALA A 91 -10.96 -13.98 -0.45
N ALA A 92 -11.37 -15.21 -0.17
CA ALA A 92 -11.88 -16.13 -1.19
C ALA A 92 -13.09 -15.56 -1.96
N ARG A 93 -13.94 -14.80 -1.27
CA ARG A 93 -15.14 -14.22 -1.86
C ARG A 93 -14.89 -12.91 -2.60
N TRP A 94 -14.00 -12.05 -2.10
CA TRP A 94 -13.92 -10.66 -2.52
C TRP A 94 -12.59 -10.26 -3.17
N SER A 95 -11.47 -10.91 -2.85
CA SER A 95 -10.16 -10.42 -3.30
C SER A 95 -10.04 -10.39 -4.82
N GLN A 96 -10.33 -11.51 -5.50
CA GLN A 96 -10.19 -11.59 -6.95
C GLN A 96 -11.19 -10.68 -7.71
N PRO A 97 -12.51 -10.69 -7.40
CA PRO A 97 -13.46 -9.81 -8.07
C PRO A 97 -13.12 -8.33 -7.91
N ASN A 98 -12.72 -7.91 -6.70
CA ASN A 98 -12.32 -6.53 -6.45
C ASN A 98 -11.05 -6.18 -7.22
N ARG A 99 -10.04 -7.06 -7.24
CA ARG A 99 -8.75 -6.87 -7.92
C ARG A 99 -8.95 -6.61 -9.41
N GLU A 100 -9.67 -7.50 -10.08
CA GLU A 100 -9.91 -7.41 -11.52
C GLU A 100 -10.74 -6.18 -11.88
N THR A 101 -11.81 -5.91 -11.13
CA THR A 101 -12.71 -4.79 -11.41
C THR A 101 -12.01 -3.44 -11.20
N ILE A 102 -11.28 -3.27 -10.09
CA ILE A 102 -10.55 -2.05 -9.79
C ILE A 102 -9.45 -1.82 -10.83
N ALA A 103 -8.67 -2.87 -11.18
CA ALA A 103 -7.64 -2.77 -12.22
C ALA A 103 -8.21 -2.37 -13.58
N ALA A 104 -9.34 -2.97 -13.98
CA ALA A 104 -10.03 -2.62 -15.22
C ALA A 104 -10.50 -1.15 -15.23
N LEU A 105 -11.09 -0.68 -14.12
CA LEU A 105 -11.53 0.72 -13.98
C LEU A 105 -10.35 1.69 -14.02
N CYS A 106 -9.23 1.37 -13.38
CA CYS A 106 -8.02 2.18 -13.42
C CYS A 106 -7.48 2.29 -14.85
N ARG A 107 -7.45 1.18 -15.60
CA ARG A 107 -7.03 1.16 -17.01
C ARG A 107 -7.92 2.05 -17.89
N VAL A 108 -9.24 1.93 -17.77
CA VAL A 108 -10.20 2.75 -18.54
C VAL A 108 -10.03 4.24 -18.23
N ARG A 109 -9.73 4.58 -16.98
CA ARG A 109 -9.56 5.97 -16.51
C ARG A 109 -8.13 6.49 -16.64
N GLN A 110 -7.19 5.67 -17.11
CA GLN A 110 -5.76 5.98 -17.18
C GLN A 110 -5.17 6.41 -15.82
N ILE A 111 -5.66 5.82 -14.73
CA ILE A 111 -5.13 6.01 -13.37
C ILE A 111 -3.99 5.02 -13.15
N ALA A 112 -2.88 5.48 -12.58
CA ALA A 112 -1.75 4.61 -12.27
C ALA A 112 -2.17 3.56 -11.24
N LEU A 113 -1.88 2.29 -11.55
CA LEU A 113 -2.10 1.17 -10.65
C LEU A 113 -0.78 0.78 -9.97
N ALA A 114 -0.86 0.47 -8.69
CA ALA A 114 0.24 -0.03 -7.89
C ALA A 114 -0.16 -1.32 -7.17
N SER A 115 0.81 -2.18 -6.95
CA SER A 115 0.68 -3.29 -6.00
C SER A 115 1.28 -2.90 -4.65
N HIS A 116 0.88 -3.57 -3.57
CA HIS A 116 1.37 -3.29 -2.23
C HIS A 116 1.96 -4.55 -1.58
N ASP A 117 3.08 -4.41 -0.88
CA ASP A 117 3.75 -5.46 -0.09
C ASP A 117 4.08 -6.76 -0.85
N ASP A 118 4.37 -6.69 -2.14
CA ASP A 118 4.79 -7.86 -2.93
C ASP A 118 5.97 -8.57 -2.23
N ALA A 119 5.81 -9.86 -1.98
CA ALA A 119 6.78 -10.69 -1.28
C ALA A 119 7.43 -11.78 -2.17
N THR A 120 6.81 -12.14 -3.29
CA THR A 120 7.22 -13.27 -4.13
C THR A 120 7.19 -12.89 -5.61
N HIS A 121 7.92 -13.63 -6.45
CA HIS A 121 7.82 -13.47 -7.91
C HIS A 121 6.40 -13.66 -8.44
N ALA A 122 5.61 -14.55 -7.83
CA ALA A 122 4.23 -14.78 -8.22
C ALA A 122 3.34 -13.55 -7.96
N HIS A 123 3.52 -12.88 -6.81
CA HIS A 123 2.83 -11.61 -6.53
C HIS A 123 3.17 -10.55 -7.57
N VAL A 124 4.45 -10.41 -7.92
CA VAL A 124 4.90 -9.42 -8.91
C VAL A 124 4.36 -9.73 -10.30
N ALA A 125 4.36 -11.00 -10.71
CA ALA A 125 3.83 -11.41 -12.00
C ALA A 125 2.32 -11.11 -12.11
N GLU A 126 1.54 -11.41 -11.06
CA GLU A 126 0.12 -11.03 -10.98
C GLU A 126 -0.05 -9.51 -11.10
N SER A 127 0.69 -8.75 -10.30
CA SER A 127 0.66 -7.28 -10.29
C SER A 127 0.97 -6.71 -11.68
N HIS A 128 1.99 -7.23 -12.35
CA HIS A 128 2.38 -6.81 -13.70
C HIS A 128 1.29 -7.13 -14.73
N GLN A 129 0.71 -8.34 -14.68
CA GLN A 129 -0.38 -8.75 -15.59
C GLN A 129 -1.63 -7.86 -15.45
N LEU A 130 -1.90 -7.35 -14.25
CA LEU A 130 -2.99 -6.40 -14.00
C LEU A 130 -2.70 -4.98 -14.52
N GLY A 131 -1.46 -4.69 -14.89
CA GLY A 131 -1.01 -3.39 -15.37
C GLY A 131 -0.47 -2.47 -14.27
N SER A 132 -0.05 -3.01 -13.13
CA SER A 132 0.64 -2.21 -12.11
C SER A 132 1.95 -1.65 -12.66
N VAL A 133 2.16 -0.36 -12.45
CA VAL A 133 3.37 0.38 -12.87
C VAL A 133 4.26 0.74 -11.68
N ILE A 134 3.78 0.54 -10.45
CA ILE A 134 4.50 0.77 -9.20
C ILE A 134 4.38 -0.48 -8.32
N ALA A 135 5.51 -0.93 -7.76
CA ALA A 135 5.56 -1.84 -6.62
C ALA A 135 5.73 -0.99 -5.35
N GLU A 136 4.65 -0.87 -4.58
CA GLU A 136 4.62 -0.13 -3.33
C GLU A 136 5.07 -1.02 -2.17
N PHE A 137 6.13 -0.61 -1.47
CA PHE A 137 6.67 -1.27 -0.29
C PHE A 137 6.91 -2.79 -0.46
N PRO A 138 7.58 -3.28 -1.53
CA PRO A 138 7.91 -4.70 -1.61
C PRO A 138 8.63 -5.19 -0.35
N THR A 139 8.24 -6.36 0.13
CA THR A 139 8.69 -6.85 1.45
C THR A 139 9.98 -7.65 1.37
N THR A 140 10.36 -8.12 0.18
CA THR A 140 11.55 -8.93 -0.08
C THR A 140 12.40 -8.33 -1.20
N PHE A 141 13.70 -8.67 -1.20
CA PHE A 141 14.61 -8.25 -2.27
C PHE A 141 14.21 -8.83 -3.62
N GLU A 142 13.82 -10.11 -3.61
CA GLU A 142 13.39 -10.87 -4.78
C GLU A 142 12.19 -10.21 -5.45
N ALA A 143 11.22 -9.73 -4.66
CA ALA A 143 10.06 -9.00 -5.19
C ALA A 143 10.45 -7.63 -5.76
N ALA A 144 11.33 -6.88 -5.10
CA ALA A 144 11.82 -5.59 -5.61
C ALA A 144 12.59 -5.76 -6.93
N GLU A 145 13.49 -6.74 -7.00
CA GLU A 145 14.26 -7.05 -8.20
C GLU A 145 13.35 -7.52 -9.34
N ALA A 146 12.40 -8.41 -9.06
CA ALA A 146 11.42 -8.87 -10.04
C ALA A 146 10.57 -7.71 -10.58
N SER A 147 10.14 -6.80 -9.71
CA SER A 147 9.34 -5.63 -10.10
C SER A 147 10.10 -4.76 -11.09
N ARG A 148 11.39 -4.54 -10.84
CA ARG A 148 12.29 -3.82 -11.76
C ARG A 148 12.47 -4.56 -13.09
N LYS A 149 12.63 -5.89 -13.06
CA LYS A 149 12.68 -6.72 -14.29
C LYS A 149 11.41 -6.61 -15.14
N HIS A 150 10.26 -6.43 -14.50
CA HIS A 150 8.97 -6.16 -15.16
C HIS A 150 8.72 -4.68 -15.51
N GLY A 151 9.70 -3.80 -15.31
CA GLY A 151 9.62 -2.37 -15.64
C GLY A 151 8.78 -1.54 -14.67
N MET A 152 8.43 -2.08 -13.51
CA MET A 152 7.70 -1.35 -12.47
C MET A 152 8.65 -0.47 -11.64
N ASN A 153 8.18 0.69 -11.21
CA ASN A 153 8.92 1.55 -10.28
C ASN A 153 8.77 1.03 -8.85
N VAL A 154 9.87 0.96 -8.10
CA VAL A 154 9.84 0.55 -6.70
C VAL A 154 9.71 1.78 -5.81
N LEU A 155 8.67 1.78 -4.97
CA LEU A 155 8.39 2.83 -4.00
C LEU A 155 8.65 2.31 -2.58
N MET A 156 9.49 3.01 -1.81
CA MET A 156 9.75 2.70 -0.40
C MET A 156 9.52 3.91 0.50
N GLY A 157 9.29 3.65 1.78
CA GLY A 157 9.15 4.69 2.81
C GLY A 157 10.49 5.26 3.23
N ALA A 158 10.64 6.58 3.14
CA ALA A 158 11.77 7.33 3.67
C ALA A 158 11.99 7.12 5.20
N PRO A 159 10.96 6.95 6.05
CA PRO A 159 11.18 6.69 7.48
C PRO A 159 11.98 5.40 7.74
N ASN A 160 11.83 4.38 6.88
CA ASN A 160 12.59 3.13 7.00
C ASN A 160 14.09 3.33 6.75
N ILE A 161 14.47 4.35 5.96
CA ILE A 161 15.87 4.74 5.78
C ILE A 161 16.40 5.44 7.03
N VAL A 162 15.62 6.35 7.62
CA VAL A 162 16.03 7.13 8.80
C VAL A 162 16.18 6.24 10.03
N ARG A 163 15.36 5.20 10.16
CA ARG A 163 15.41 4.26 11.30
C ARG A 163 16.45 3.16 11.17
N GLY A 164 17.10 3.01 10.02
CA GLY A 164 18.09 1.95 9.78
C GLY A 164 17.51 0.54 9.68
N GLY A 165 16.20 0.39 9.42
CA GLY A 165 15.53 -0.91 9.31
C GLY A 165 14.02 -0.80 9.13
N SER A 166 13.38 -1.89 8.69
CA SER A 166 11.91 -2.00 8.60
C SER A 166 11.34 -2.58 9.90
N HIS A 167 10.11 -2.19 10.25
CA HIS A 167 9.48 -2.60 11.51
C HIS A 167 9.07 -4.09 11.58
N SER A 168 9.07 -4.79 10.43
CA SER A 168 8.46 -6.13 10.29
C SER A 168 9.44 -7.20 9.80
N GLY A 169 10.72 -6.87 9.66
CA GLY A 169 11.74 -7.74 9.06
C GLY A 169 11.67 -7.82 7.53
N ASN A 170 11.04 -6.82 6.90
CA ASN A 170 11.02 -6.61 5.45
C ASN A 170 12.35 -6.02 4.96
N VAL A 171 12.64 -6.14 3.67
CA VAL A 171 13.84 -5.55 3.04
C VAL A 171 13.98 -4.06 3.36
N ALA A 172 15.20 -3.63 3.67
CA ALA A 172 15.43 -2.24 4.05
C ALA A 172 15.46 -1.34 2.80
N ALA A 173 14.81 -0.18 2.90
CA ALA A 173 14.80 0.81 1.82
C ALA A 173 16.22 1.30 1.45
N SER A 174 17.15 1.32 2.41
CA SER A 174 18.55 1.67 2.19
C SER A 174 19.30 0.62 1.35
N GLU A 175 19.00 -0.66 1.52
CA GLU A 175 19.62 -1.75 0.76
C GLU A 175 19.16 -1.70 -0.70
N LEU A 176 17.85 -1.54 -0.93
CA LEU A 176 17.31 -1.37 -2.29
C LEU A 176 17.88 -0.12 -2.98
N ALA A 177 18.11 0.97 -2.24
CA ALA A 177 18.74 2.17 -2.78
C ALA A 177 20.20 1.94 -3.18
N GLN A 178 20.98 1.22 -2.37
CA GLN A 178 22.38 0.89 -2.68
C GLN A 178 22.50 -0.01 -3.91
N LEU A 179 21.53 -0.91 -4.08
CA LEU A 179 21.45 -1.84 -5.22
C LEU A 179 20.82 -1.21 -6.47
N GLY A 180 20.46 0.08 -6.43
CA GLY A 180 19.88 0.80 -7.57
C GLY A 180 18.47 0.33 -7.95
N LEU A 181 17.78 -0.36 -7.05
CA LEU A 181 16.43 -0.88 -7.27
C LEU A 181 15.33 0.10 -6.84
N LEU A 182 15.66 1.16 -6.10
CA LEU A 182 14.71 2.14 -5.57
C LEU A 182 14.49 3.34 -6.51
N ASP A 183 13.24 3.60 -6.88
CA ASP A 183 12.86 4.70 -7.78
C ASP A 183 12.10 5.85 -7.08
N ILE A 184 11.32 5.55 -6.03
CA ILE A 184 10.43 6.53 -5.40
C ILE A 184 10.57 6.47 -3.88
N LEU A 185 10.67 7.62 -3.23
CA LEU A 185 10.61 7.73 -1.79
C LEU A 185 9.31 8.40 -1.34
N SER A 186 8.56 7.70 -0.49
CA SER A 186 7.39 8.24 0.20
C SER A 186 7.75 8.73 1.59
N SER A 187 7.29 9.91 1.98
CA SER A 187 7.45 10.36 3.38
C SER A 187 6.68 9.47 4.36
N ASP A 188 5.68 8.74 3.86
CA ASP A 188 4.79 7.90 4.63
C ASP A 188 4.24 8.68 5.85
N TYR A 189 4.13 8.03 7.01
CA TYR A 189 3.62 8.63 8.24
C TYR A 189 4.51 9.73 8.85
N TYR A 190 5.75 9.93 8.36
CA TYR A 190 6.68 10.95 8.90
C TYR A 190 7.13 11.94 7.83
N PRO A 191 6.37 13.04 7.61
CA PRO A 191 6.66 14.05 6.58
C PRO A 191 8.08 14.63 6.54
N PRO A 192 8.82 14.80 7.67
CA PRO A 192 10.21 15.25 7.64
C PRO A 192 11.19 14.22 7.05
N ALA A 193 10.84 12.93 6.95
CA ALA A 193 11.74 11.85 6.54
C ALA A 193 12.39 12.06 5.17
N CYS A 194 11.66 12.61 4.20
CA CYS A 194 12.18 12.83 2.85
C CYS A 194 13.31 13.88 2.78
N TRP A 195 13.49 14.70 3.82
CA TRP A 195 14.47 15.80 3.82
C TRP A 195 15.81 15.42 4.45
N MET A 196 15.88 14.29 5.17
CA MET A 196 16.99 14.01 6.09
C MET A 196 18.22 13.34 5.47
N ARG A 197 18.21 12.99 4.16
CA ARG A 197 19.34 12.29 3.49
C ARG A 197 19.87 13.00 2.24
N ARG A 198 19.87 14.33 2.22
CA ARG A 198 20.51 15.09 1.13
C ARG A 198 22.04 15.17 1.23
N SER A 199 22.64 14.56 2.26
CA SER A 199 24.06 14.74 2.62
C SER A 199 24.98 13.51 2.48
N ALA A 200 24.51 12.33 2.00
CA ALA A 200 25.36 11.12 2.07
C ALA A 200 25.33 10.10 0.91
N SER A 201 24.66 10.32 -0.23
CA SER A 201 24.81 9.48 -1.45
C SER A 201 24.14 10.14 -2.66
N PRO A 202 24.62 9.91 -3.91
CA PRO A 202 23.97 10.43 -5.10
C PRO A 202 22.72 9.59 -5.43
N MET A 203 21.57 9.93 -4.82
CA MET A 203 20.26 9.50 -5.34
C MET A 203 19.92 10.38 -6.54
N THR A 204 20.39 10.02 -7.73
CA THR A 204 20.24 10.84 -8.93
C THR A 204 18.88 10.73 -9.62
N ARG A 205 17.96 9.86 -9.16
CA ARG A 205 16.68 9.63 -9.87
C ARG A 205 15.44 9.35 -9.00
N ALA A 206 15.47 9.61 -7.69
CA ALA A 206 14.30 9.34 -6.86
C ALA A 206 13.32 10.51 -6.83
N THR A 207 12.08 10.30 -7.31
CA THR A 207 10.99 11.27 -7.12
C THR A 207 10.47 11.14 -5.69
N ALA A 208 10.41 12.25 -4.96
CA ALA A 208 9.83 12.28 -3.62
C ALA A 208 8.31 12.47 -3.70
N LEU A 209 7.55 11.49 -3.21
CA LEU A 209 6.10 11.57 -3.06
C LEU A 209 5.76 11.87 -1.59
N ARG A 210 4.87 12.83 -1.32
CA ARG A 210 4.43 13.14 0.04
C ARG A 210 3.03 12.60 0.26
N CYS A 211 2.92 11.33 0.66
CA CYS A 211 1.65 10.74 1.10
C CYS A 211 1.50 10.93 2.61
N ARG A 212 0.28 11.29 3.05
CA ARG A 212 -0.14 11.19 4.47
C ARG A 212 -1.18 10.06 4.52
N SER A 213 -0.88 8.99 5.25
CA SER A 213 -1.86 7.96 5.57
C SER A 213 -2.90 8.55 6.55
N GLY A 214 -4.17 8.40 6.22
CA GLY A 214 -5.27 8.53 7.18
C GLY A 214 -5.82 7.14 7.42
N GLU A 215 -5.58 6.58 8.60
CA GLU A 215 -6.28 5.35 9.02
C GLU A 215 -7.76 5.69 9.18
N ALA A 216 -8.63 5.03 8.40
CA ALA A 216 -10.05 5.01 8.70
C ALA A 216 -10.22 4.12 9.93
N GLY A 217 -10.50 4.75 11.07
CA GLY A 217 -10.79 4.03 12.31
C GLY A 217 -12.00 3.12 12.12
N ASP A 218 -11.82 1.84 12.43
CA ASP A 218 -12.89 0.85 12.56
C ASP A 218 -13.91 1.34 13.58
N GLN A 219 -15.15 1.53 13.13
CA GLN A 219 -16.27 1.81 14.00
C GLN A 219 -16.55 0.56 14.83
N LYS A 220 -16.28 0.64 16.14
CA LYS A 220 -16.81 -0.29 17.13
C LYS A 220 -18.33 -0.32 17.01
N SER A 221 -18.88 -1.44 16.56
CA SER A 221 -20.30 -1.78 16.73
C SER A 221 -20.56 -1.99 18.22
N GLY A 222 -20.98 -0.91 18.90
CA GLY A 222 -21.55 -0.99 20.23
C GLY A 222 -22.98 -1.52 20.13
N ALA A 223 -23.15 -2.82 20.35
CA ALA A 223 -24.42 -3.41 20.72
C ALA A 223 -24.39 -3.70 22.22
N SER A 224 -25.09 -2.89 23.00
CA SER A 224 -25.56 -3.28 24.33
C SER A 224 -26.79 -2.44 24.69
N ALA A 225 -27.92 -3.16 24.79
CA ALA A 225 -29.18 -2.91 25.51
C ALA A 225 -29.61 -1.46 25.79
#